data_AF-A0AA43BWQ2-F1
#
_entry.id   AF-A0AA43BWQ2-F1
#
_cell.length_a   1.000
_cell.length_b   1.000
_cell.length_c   1.000
_cell.angle_alpha   90.00
_cell.angle_beta   90.00
_cell.angle_gamma   90.00
#
_symmetry.space_group_name_H-M   'P 1'
#
loop_
_entity.id
_entity.type
_entity.pdbx_description
1 polymer ?
#
loop_
_entity_poly.entity_id
_entity_poly.type
_entity_poly.pdbx_seq_one_letter_code
_entity_poly.pdbx_strand_id
1 'polypeptide(L)'
;WNGPLSGPILRRAARLAHRVLVVVSSGINVIELTRVATRLGREDGVGYVLVNLKDAYVDLEDRVGDVEAFWGGPQQSDRPESHAS
;
A
#
# COMPACT_ATOMS: atom_id res chain seq x y z
N TRP A 1 -6.00 -1.74 11.07
CA TRP A 1 -6.72 -0.45 11.06
C TRP A 1 -8.18 -0.74 11.36
N ASN A 2 -8.81 0.04 12.25
CA ASN A 2 -10.19 -0.21 12.72
C ASN A 2 -11.17 0.92 12.34
N GLY A 3 -10.78 1.80 11.41
CA GLY A 3 -11.64 2.91 10.99
C GLY A 3 -12.28 2.68 9.61
N PRO A 4 -12.87 3.73 9.00
CA PRO A 4 -13.58 3.60 7.74
C PRO A 4 -12.71 3.04 6.60
N LEU A 5 -13.31 2.22 5.73
CA LEU A 5 -12.69 1.66 4.54
C LEU A 5 -12.89 2.54 3.28
N SER A 6 -13.43 3.75 3.45
CA SER A 6 -13.64 4.70 2.37
C SER A 6 -13.65 6.15 2.89
N GLY A 7 -13.61 7.09 1.96
CA GLY A 7 -13.78 8.51 2.25
C GLY A 7 -12.52 9.24 2.75
N PRO A 8 -12.67 10.50 3.18
CA PRO A 8 -11.55 11.37 3.52
C PRO A 8 -10.68 10.88 4.67
N ILE A 9 -11.26 10.19 5.65
CA ILE A 9 -10.53 9.66 6.82
C ILE A 9 -9.52 8.60 6.38
N LEU A 10 -9.94 7.66 5.53
CA LEU A 10 -9.04 6.64 4.98
C LEU A 10 -7.92 7.29 4.16
N ARG A 11 -8.26 8.25 3.29
CA ARG A 11 -7.25 8.98 2.48
C ARG A 11 -6.22 9.68 3.36
N ARG A 12 -6.65 10.35 4.42
CA ARG A 12 -5.75 11.03 5.36
C ARG A 12 -4.83 10.02 6.07
N ALA A 13 -5.38 8.93 6.58
CA ALA A 13 -4.59 7.88 7.24
C ALA A 13 -3.56 7.26 6.27
N ALA A 14 -3.99 6.95 5.05
CA ALA A 14 -3.11 6.43 4.00
C ALA A 14 -1.97 7.39 3.68
N ARG A 15 -2.25 8.70 3.58
CA ARG A 15 -1.23 9.74 3.32
C ARG A 15 -0.20 9.90 4.44
N LEU A 16 -0.60 9.68 5.69
CA LEU A 16 0.29 9.80 6.85
C LEU A 16 1.16 8.55 7.05
N ALA A 17 0.75 7.41 6.49
CA ALA A 17 1.53 6.19 6.58
C ALA A 17 2.73 6.23 5.63
N HIS A 18 3.88 5.69 6.05
CA HIS A 18 5.02 5.51 5.16
C HIS A 18 4.66 4.54 4.02
N ARG A 19 3.98 3.43 4.38
CA ARG A 19 3.47 2.40 3.46
C ARG A 19 2.07 1.99 3.86
N VAL A 20 1.30 1.49 2.89
CA VAL A 20 -0.03 0.92 3.11
C VAL A 20 -0.03 -0.51 2.60
N LEU A 21 -0.39 -1.45 3.47
CA LEU A 21 -0.70 -2.82 3.08
C LEU A 21 -2.21 -2.99 2.97
N VAL A 22 -2.67 -3.51 1.83
CA VAL A 22 -4.07 -3.78 1.54
C VAL A 22 -4.27 -5.29 1.52
N VAL A 23 -5.01 -5.80 2.50
CA VAL A 23 -5.36 -7.22 2.56
C VAL A 23 -6.54 -7.47 1.64
N VAL A 24 -6.39 -8.40 0.71
CA VAL A 24 -7.42 -8.78 -0.28
C VAL A 24 -7.58 -10.29 -0.29
N SER A 25 -8.82 -10.77 -0.39
CA SER A 25 -9.07 -12.20 -0.58
C SER A 25 -8.75 -12.61 -2.02
N SER A 26 -8.30 -13.85 -2.20
CA SER A 26 -8.25 -14.50 -3.51
C SER A 26 -9.63 -14.45 -4.17
N GLY A 27 -9.64 -14.25 -5.48
CA GLY A 27 -10.88 -14.08 -6.27
C GLY A 27 -11.45 -12.66 -6.30
N ILE A 28 -10.77 -11.66 -5.69
CA ILE A 28 -11.15 -10.25 -5.86
C ILE A 28 -11.17 -9.84 -7.34
N ASN A 29 -12.15 -9.02 -7.73
CA ASN A 29 -12.24 -8.51 -9.08
C ASN A 29 -11.10 -7.51 -9.37
N VAL A 30 -10.45 -7.64 -10.53
CA VAL A 30 -9.37 -6.73 -10.95
C VAL A 30 -9.79 -5.25 -10.99
N ILE A 31 -11.06 -4.98 -11.32
CA ILE A 31 -11.64 -3.63 -11.33
C ILE A 31 -11.74 -3.05 -9.92
N GLU A 32 -12.02 -3.90 -8.92
CA GLU A 32 -12.03 -3.46 -7.53
C GLU A 32 -10.62 -3.18 -7.04
N LEU A 33 -9.66 -3.99 -7.47
CA LEU A 33 -8.24 -3.82 -7.14
C LEU A 33 -7.69 -2.50 -7.70
N THR A 34 -7.98 -2.16 -8.96
CA THR A 34 -7.50 -0.91 -9.58
C THR A 34 -8.06 0.35 -8.90
N ARG A 35 -9.26 0.26 -8.31
CA ARG A 35 -9.88 1.38 -7.57
C ARG A 35 -9.28 1.63 -6.19
N VAL A 36 -8.48 0.70 -5.66
CA VAL A 36 -7.88 0.82 -4.32
C VAL A 36 -6.95 2.03 -4.24
N ALA A 37 -6.06 2.20 -5.22
CA ALA A 37 -5.13 3.33 -5.28
C ALA A 37 -5.87 4.69 -5.24
N THR A 38 -6.90 4.85 -6.09
CA THR A 38 -7.76 6.04 -6.10
C THR A 38 -8.49 6.26 -4.77
N ARG A 39 -8.95 5.18 -4.13
CA ARG A 39 -9.64 5.26 -2.83
C ARG A 39 -8.69 5.69 -1.71
N LEU A 40 -7.45 5.21 -1.73
CA LEU A 40 -6.39 5.60 -0.81
C LEU A 40 -5.83 7.00 -1.12
N GLY A 41 -5.98 7.48 -2.35
CA GLY A 41 -5.35 8.72 -2.81
C GLY A 41 -3.82 8.62 -2.86
N ARG A 42 -3.31 7.44 -3.27
CA ARG A 42 -1.88 7.14 -3.38
C ARG A 42 -1.60 6.45 -4.70
N GLU A 43 -0.47 6.79 -5.32
CA GLU A 43 0.05 6.15 -6.51
C GLU A 43 1.25 5.23 -6.19
N ASP A 44 1.89 5.42 -5.02
CA ASP A 44 3.06 4.67 -4.57
C ASP A 44 2.93 4.14 -3.13
N GLY A 45 3.86 3.26 -2.74
CA GLY A 45 3.96 2.72 -1.38
C GLY A 45 2.73 1.93 -0.93
N VAL A 46 1.97 1.39 -1.88
CA VAL A 46 0.81 0.51 -1.65
C VAL A 46 1.19 -0.92 -2.03
N GLY A 47 1.16 -1.83 -1.06
CA GLY A 47 1.39 -3.26 -1.25
C GLY A 47 0.10 -4.04 -1.01
N TYR A 48 -0.06 -5.18 -1.68
CA TYR A 48 -1.22 -6.04 -1.52
C TYR A 48 -0.82 -7.34 -0.85
N VAL A 49 -1.61 -7.78 0.13
CA VAL A 49 -1.48 -9.08 0.77
C VAL A 49 -2.67 -9.92 0.33
N LEU A 50 -2.40 -10.95 -0.46
CA LEU A 50 -3.42 -11.88 -0.91
C LEU A 50 -3.64 -12.95 0.17
N VAL A 51 -4.88 -13.13 0.60
CA VAL A 51 -5.28 -14.16 1.59
C VAL A 51 -6.28 -15.13 0.98
N ASN A 52 -6.55 -16.25 1.65
CA ASN A 52 -7.45 -17.31 1.17
C ASN A 52 -7.04 -17.90 -0.19
N LEU A 53 -5.73 -17.97 -0.48
CA LEU A 53 -5.23 -18.72 -1.64
C LEU A 53 -5.60 -20.19 -1.51
N LYS A 54 -5.97 -20.82 -2.62
CA LYS A 54 -6.20 -22.27 -2.66
C LYS A 54 -4.87 -23.00 -2.53
N ASP A 55 -4.88 -24.18 -1.91
CA ASP A 55 -3.68 -25.00 -1.69
C ASP A 55 -2.88 -25.30 -2.96
N ALA A 56 -3.54 -25.32 -4.13
CA ALA A 56 -2.90 -25.46 -5.43
C ALA A 56 -1.86 -24.37 -5.77
N TYR A 57 -1.79 -23.30 -4.96
CA TYR A 57 -0.87 -22.18 -5.13
C TYR A 57 0.16 -22.06 -4.00
N VAL A 58 0.31 -23.09 -3.16
CA VAL A 58 1.26 -23.10 -2.03
C VAL A 58 2.71 -22.97 -2.50
N ASP A 59 3.05 -23.46 -3.69
CA ASP A 59 4.41 -23.40 -4.23
C ASP A 59 4.72 -22.10 -4.98
N LEU A 60 3.78 -21.14 -5.03
CA LEU A 60 4.05 -19.83 -5.63
C LEU A 60 4.99 -19.03 -4.74
N GLU A 61 5.76 -18.14 -5.37
CA GLU A 61 6.60 -17.20 -4.66
C GLU A 61 5.76 -16.28 -3.76
N ASP A 62 6.16 -16.17 -2.49
CA ASP A 62 5.46 -15.37 -1.48
C ASP A 62 5.40 -13.87 -1.82
N ARG A 63 6.28 -13.40 -2.72
CA ARG A 63 6.42 -11.99 -3.09
C ARG A 63 6.51 -11.86 -4.60
N VAL A 64 5.76 -10.93 -5.15
CA VAL A 64 5.72 -10.65 -6.58
C VAL A 64 5.76 -9.15 -6.82
N GLY A 65 6.46 -8.74 -7.88
CA GLY A 65 6.63 -7.34 -8.26
C GLY A 65 7.93 -6.73 -7.73
N ASP A 66 8.06 -5.41 -7.88
CA ASP A 66 9.26 -4.68 -7.46
C ASP A 66 9.23 -4.40 -5.95
N VAL A 67 9.67 -5.39 -5.18
CA VAL A 67 9.70 -5.35 -3.71
C VAL A 67 10.63 -4.25 -3.22
N GLU A 68 11.77 -4.04 -3.90
CA GLU A 68 12.71 -2.98 -3.55
C GLU A 68 12.12 -1.60 -3.79
N ALA A 69 11.44 -1.36 -4.92
CA ALA A 69 10.74 -0.08 -5.14
C ALA A 69 9.63 0.15 -4.10
N PHE A 70 8.91 -0.91 -3.69
CA PHE A 70 7.93 -0.81 -2.62
C PHE A 70 8.58 -0.36 -1.30
N TRP A 71 9.74 -0.91 -0.93
CA TRP A 71 10.44 -0.52 0.30
C TRP A 71 11.24 0.78 0.15
N GLY A 72 11.65 1.14 -1.06
CA GLY A 72 12.59 2.22 -1.38
C GLY A 72 11.99 3.63 -1.53
N GLY A 73 10.67 3.81 -1.43
CA GLY A 73 10.01 5.14 -1.47
C GLY A 73 10.54 6.14 -0.41
N PRO A 74 10.48 7.45 -0.70
CA PRO A 74 11.60 8.40 -0.64
C PRO A 74 12.22 8.52 0.75
N GLN A 75 13.56 8.49 0.80
CA GLN A 75 14.35 8.96 1.95
C GLN A 75 13.88 10.35 2.36
N GLN A 76 13.21 10.43 3.50
CA GLN A 76 13.06 11.70 4.22
C GLN A 76 14.30 11.88 5.10
N SER A 77 15.40 12.34 4.49
CA SER A 77 16.54 12.89 5.23
C SER A 77 17.33 13.83 4.30
N ASP A 78 16.73 14.99 4.02
CA ASP A 78 17.45 16.26 3.92
C ASP A 78 16.42 17.38 3.93
N ARG A 79 15.92 17.66 5.15
CA ARG A 79 15.41 18.99 5.44
C ARG A 79 16.66 19.81 5.75
N PRO A 80 17.11 20.75 4.90
CA PRO A 80 18.15 21.66 5.34
C PRO A 80 17.57 22.39 6.56
N GLU A 81 18.20 22.19 7.71
CA GLU A 81 17.93 23.00 8.89
C GLU A 81 18.11 24.45 8.48
N SER A 82 17.03 25.21 8.50
CA SER A 82 17.06 26.65 8.35
C SER A 82 17.81 27.21 9.56
N HIS A 83 19.13 27.32 9.47
CA HIS A 83 19.88 28.20 10.34
C HIS A 83 19.59 29.63 9.90
N ALA A 84 18.61 30.23 10.57
CA ALA A 84 18.54 31.67 10.70
C ALA A 84 19.75 32.14 11.51
N SER A 85 20.59 32.96 10.90
CA SER A 85 21.45 33.97 11.54
C SER A 85 21.78 35.03 10.51
#